data_AF-A0A966CDH3-F1
#
_entry.id   AF-A0A966CDH3-F1
#
_cell.length_a   1.000
_cell.length_b   1.000
_cell.length_c   1.000
_cell.angle_alpha   90.00
_cell.angle_beta   90.00
_cell.angle_gamma   90.00
#
_symmetry.space_group_name_H-M   'P 1'
#
loop_
_entity.id
_entity.type
_entity.pdbx_description
1 polymer ?
#
loop_
_entity_poly.entity_id
_entity_poly.type
_entity_poly.pdbx_seq_one_letter_code
_entity_poly.pdbx_strand_id
1 'polypeptide(L)'
;MIGDVEKRKLISKQGVKYGSTEYIIAEKDKVIIVDDRNKKQLIQQVLDKGYSSDFWKLLINSYPDVANKLSAGHLQMKRGTVVDELEVRLKGDFSETTGNDSWQKWIYTHNWLFGVNYHDPIEKQKINITGIMPDYLFPTLDQFVDVLEIKLPSENVVIKDTSHNGSWVWSDASNYAIGQVVNYLGEIERLRFEIERNIRNVYELEFSLLKPRAFILIGQSTDWLLPQKEGLRKLNNSLHGIEIITYSDLINRGRVFSDFSKDLTI
;
A
#
# COMPACT_ATOMS: atom_id res chain seq x y z
N MET A 1 45.59 35.78 -18.21
CA MET A 1 45.60 37.26 -18.21
C MET A 1 44.66 37.89 -19.24
N ILE A 2 44.41 37.27 -20.41
CA ILE A 2 43.53 37.81 -21.47
C ILE A 2 42.02 37.76 -21.11
N GLY A 3 41.56 36.73 -20.38
CA GLY A 3 40.14 36.55 -20.04
C GLY A 3 39.56 37.58 -19.05
N ASP A 4 40.38 38.15 -18.17
CA ASP A 4 39.92 39.18 -17.22
C ASP A 4 39.65 40.52 -17.88
N VAL A 5 40.38 40.83 -18.96
CA VAL A 5 40.20 42.07 -19.72
C VAL A 5 38.89 42.04 -20.51
N GLU A 6 38.51 40.90 -21.07
CA GLU A 6 37.20 40.74 -21.75
C GLU A 6 36.03 40.76 -20.77
N LYS A 7 36.15 40.12 -19.60
CA LYS A 7 35.15 40.21 -18.52
C LYS A 7 34.89 41.65 -18.09
N ARG A 8 35.94 42.45 -17.93
CA ARG A 8 35.82 43.87 -17.55
C ARG A 8 35.16 44.72 -18.64
N LYS A 9 35.43 44.44 -19.92
CA LYS A 9 34.75 45.09 -21.05
C LYS A 9 33.25 44.77 -21.11
N LEU A 10 32.85 43.56 -20.73
CA LEU A 10 31.43 43.16 -20.67
C LEU A 10 30.69 43.87 -19.53
N ILE A 11 31.28 43.91 -18.33
CA ILE A 11 30.73 44.58 -17.15
C ILE A 11 30.59 46.09 -17.39
N SER A 12 31.55 46.71 -18.09
CA SER A 12 31.50 48.11 -18.48
C SER A 12 30.35 48.45 -19.45
N LYS A 13 29.90 47.49 -20.28
CA LYS A 13 28.80 47.70 -21.24
C LYS A 13 27.41 47.50 -20.62
N GLN A 14 27.29 46.65 -19.60
CA GLN A 14 26.00 46.28 -19.00
C GLN A 14 25.66 47.10 -17.74
N GLY A 15 26.63 47.86 -17.20
CA GLY A 15 26.51 48.56 -15.93
C GLY A 15 26.61 47.57 -14.75
N VAL A 16 27.24 48.00 -13.66
CA VAL A 16 27.27 47.20 -12.42
C VAL A 16 25.88 47.28 -11.81
N LYS A 17 25.12 46.18 -11.88
CA LYS A 17 23.89 46.07 -11.08
C LYS A 17 24.29 45.98 -9.62
N TYR A 18 23.77 46.90 -8.80
CA TYR A 18 23.96 46.85 -7.35
C TYR A 18 23.37 45.55 -6.82
N GLY A 19 24.18 44.83 -6.03
CA GLY A 19 23.80 43.62 -5.34
C GLY A 19 24.85 43.32 -4.26
N SER A 20 24.42 42.75 -3.14
CA SER A 20 25.33 42.28 -2.10
C SER A 20 25.76 40.85 -2.42
N THR A 21 27.03 40.53 -2.14
CA THR A 21 27.53 39.16 -2.17
C THR A 21 28.24 38.91 -0.85
N GLU A 22 27.73 37.95 -0.08
CA GLU A 22 28.39 37.47 1.13
C GLU A 22 29.36 36.34 0.76
N TYR A 23 30.57 36.41 1.31
CA TYR A 23 31.58 35.38 1.16
C TYR A 23 31.80 34.70 2.52
N ILE A 24 31.73 33.38 2.53
CA ILE A 24 32.11 32.54 3.68
C ILE A 24 33.40 31.82 3.31
N ILE A 25 34.43 31.92 4.15
CA ILE A 25 35.68 31.17 4.01
C ILE A 25 35.56 29.91 4.86
N ALA A 26 35.64 28.74 4.21
CA ALA A 26 35.58 27.45 4.88
C ALA A 26 36.50 26.44 4.18
N GLU A 27 36.97 25.44 4.93
CA GLU A 27 37.81 24.35 4.41
C GLU A 27 37.01 23.51 3.41
N LYS A 28 37.63 23.19 2.27
CA LYS A 28 36.94 22.57 1.11
C LYS A 28 36.28 21.23 1.45
N ASP A 29 36.86 20.46 2.36
CA ASP A 29 36.37 19.17 2.85
C ASP A 29 35.19 19.30 3.84
N LYS A 30 34.94 20.50 4.37
CA LYS A 30 33.81 20.80 5.27
C LYS A 30 32.63 21.45 4.57
N VAL A 31 32.70 21.66 3.25
CA VAL A 31 31.67 22.35 2.47
C VAL A 31 31.07 21.40 1.43
N ILE A 32 29.75 21.28 1.45
CA ILE A 32 28.99 20.65 0.38
C ILE A 32 28.50 21.77 -0.54
N ILE A 33 29.00 21.80 -1.78
CA ILE A 33 28.49 22.71 -2.81
C ILE A 33 27.24 22.08 -3.41
N VAL A 34 26.09 22.72 -3.21
CA VAL A 34 24.81 22.27 -3.77
C VAL A 34 24.35 23.26 -4.83
N ASP A 35 24.09 22.77 -6.04
CA ASP A 35 23.57 23.54 -7.18
C ASP A 35 22.50 22.74 -7.95
N ASP A 36 21.89 23.36 -8.97
CA ASP A 36 20.82 22.72 -9.74
C ASP A 36 21.22 21.43 -10.45
N ARG A 37 22.53 21.20 -10.65
CA ARG A 37 23.06 20.00 -11.32
C ARG A 37 23.22 18.83 -10.36
N ASN A 38 23.51 19.09 -9.09
CA ASN A 38 23.80 18.05 -8.11
C ASN A 38 22.76 17.91 -6.98
N LYS A 39 21.90 18.91 -6.75
CA LYS A 39 20.95 18.94 -5.62
C LYS A 39 20.02 17.73 -5.59
N LYS A 40 19.51 17.31 -6.75
CA LYS A 40 18.60 16.16 -6.87
C LYS A 40 19.29 14.86 -6.43
N GLN A 41 20.50 14.63 -6.92
CA GLN A 41 21.25 13.40 -6.65
C GLN A 41 21.72 13.33 -5.20
N LEU A 42 22.10 14.46 -4.61
CA LEU A 42 22.47 14.57 -3.20
C LEU A 42 21.29 14.28 -2.27
N ILE A 43 20.13 14.91 -2.53
CA ILE A 43 18.90 14.64 -1.76
C ILE A 43 18.50 13.17 -1.89
N GLN A 44 18.55 12.61 -3.11
CA GLN A 44 18.22 11.20 -3.34
C GLN A 44 19.17 10.28 -2.58
N GLN A 45 20.48 10.55 -2.55
CA GLN A 45 21.44 9.75 -1.78
C GLN A 45 21.22 9.84 -0.27
N VAL A 46 20.78 10.99 0.25
CA VAL A 46 20.44 11.15 1.67
C VAL A 46 19.21 10.30 2.01
N LEU A 47 18.19 10.31 1.15
CA LEU A 47 16.98 9.50 1.32
C LEU A 47 17.26 7.99 1.19
N ASP A 48 17.99 7.58 0.15
CA ASP A 48 18.23 6.17 -0.20
C ASP A 48 19.16 5.46 0.79
N LYS A 49 20.13 6.18 1.36
CA LYS A 49 21.12 5.57 2.25
C LYS A 49 20.66 5.47 3.71
N GLY A 50 19.40 5.81 4.02
CA GLY A 50 18.85 5.73 5.37
C GLY A 50 19.54 6.65 6.39
N TYR A 51 20.45 7.52 5.93
CA TYR A 51 21.08 8.52 6.76
C TYR A 51 20.05 9.61 6.99
N SER A 52 19.41 9.59 8.18
CA SER A 52 19.59 10.67 9.15
C SER A 52 18.38 10.82 10.09
N SER A 53 18.27 9.99 11.13
CA SER A 53 17.35 10.35 12.23
C SER A 53 17.63 11.79 12.72
N ASP A 54 18.89 12.22 12.72
CA ASP A 54 19.29 13.57 13.13
C ASP A 54 19.02 14.67 12.09
N PHE A 55 19.14 14.41 10.79
CA PHE A 55 18.71 15.38 9.77
C PHE A 55 17.19 15.41 9.62
N TRP A 56 16.48 14.29 9.76
CA TRP A 56 15.03 14.30 9.89
C TRP A 56 14.58 15.06 11.14
N LYS A 57 15.23 14.87 12.30
CA LYS A 57 14.95 15.67 13.51
C LYS A 57 15.22 17.15 13.27
N LEU A 58 16.35 17.52 12.67
CA LEU A 58 16.67 18.91 12.33
C LEU A 58 15.65 19.49 11.35
N LEU A 59 15.29 18.75 10.30
CA LEU A 59 14.32 19.17 9.30
C LEU A 59 12.93 19.34 9.91
N ILE A 60 12.48 18.42 10.77
CA ILE A 60 11.22 18.52 11.51
C ILE A 60 11.22 19.74 12.44
N ASN A 61 12.33 19.99 13.14
CA ASN A 61 12.44 21.11 14.08
C ASN A 61 12.58 22.47 13.40
N SER A 62 13.29 22.55 12.28
CA SER A 62 13.57 23.81 11.57
C SER A 62 12.52 24.12 10.50
N TYR A 63 11.97 23.11 9.83
CA TYR A 63 11.06 23.25 8.69
C TYR A 63 9.98 22.14 8.69
N PRO A 64 9.09 22.11 9.69
CA PRO A 64 8.10 21.04 9.87
C PRO A 64 7.21 20.81 8.64
N ASP A 65 6.76 21.88 7.98
CA ASP A 65 5.93 21.78 6.77
C ASP A 65 6.69 21.12 5.61
N VAL A 66 7.98 21.39 5.47
CA VAL A 66 8.83 20.80 4.43
C VAL A 66 9.09 19.33 4.75
N ALA A 67 9.38 19.01 6.02
CA ALA A 67 9.56 17.63 6.47
C ALA A 67 8.31 16.78 6.20
N ASN A 68 7.11 17.31 6.52
CA ASN A 68 5.84 16.65 6.28
C ASN A 68 5.60 16.42 4.78
N LYS A 69 5.82 17.44 3.94
CA LYS A 69 5.68 17.31 2.48
C LYS A 69 6.66 16.29 1.89
N LEU A 70 7.91 16.29 2.32
CA LEU A 70 8.92 15.34 1.85
C LEU A 70 8.60 13.91 2.30
N SER A 71 8.20 13.72 3.56
CA SER A 71 7.77 12.42 4.08
C SER A 71 6.56 11.87 3.32
N ALA A 72 5.54 12.71 3.11
CA ALA A 72 4.35 12.35 2.34
C ALA A 72 4.69 11.98 0.89
N GLY A 73 5.52 12.78 0.22
CA GLY A 73 5.98 12.50 -1.14
C GLY A 73 6.78 11.20 -1.24
N HIS A 74 7.69 10.95 -0.29
CA HIS A 74 8.46 9.70 -0.24
C HIS A 74 7.56 8.48 -0.02
N LEU A 75 6.62 8.56 0.93
CA LEU A 75 5.65 7.50 1.17
C LEU A 75 4.81 7.22 -0.08
N GLN A 76 4.39 8.28 -0.78
CA GLN A 76 3.61 8.16 -2.01
C GLN A 76 4.41 7.49 -3.14
N MET A 77 5.68 7.86 -3.33
CA MET A 77 6.57 7.19 -4.28
C MET A 77 6.72 5.71 -3.94
N LYS A 78 6.96 5.38 -2.66
CA LYS A 78 7.08 4.00 -2.20
C LYS A 78 5.79 3.20 -2.44
N ARG A 79 4.62 3.80 -2.21
CA ARG A 79 3.33 3.18 -2.57
C ARG A 79 3.21 2.93 -4.06
N GLY A 80 3.64 3.87 -4.90
CA GLY A 80 3.72 3.69 -6.36
C GLY A 80 4.57 2.48 -6.74
N THR A 81 5.77 2.34 -6.15
CA THR A 81 6.65 1.19 -6.44
C THR A 81 6.04 -0.15 -6.02
N VAL A 82 5.25 -0.19 -4.95
CA VAL A 82 4.54 -1.41 -4.50
C VAL A 82 3.43 -1.79 -5.48
N VAL A 83 2.72 -0.79 -6.04
CA VAL A 83 1.70 -1.03 -7.07
C VAL A 83 2.34 -1.56 -8.35
N ASP A 84 3.46 -0.97 -8.78
CA ASP A 84 4.22 -1.44 -9.94
C ASP A 84 4.75 -2.88 -9.70
N GLU A 85 5.24 -3.16 -8.48
CA GLU A 85 5.64 -4.50 -8.07
C GLU A 85 4.49 -5.49 -8.16
N LEU A 86 3.29 -5.14 -7.68
CA LEU A 86 2.10 -5.98 -7.76
C LEU A 86 1.78 -6.34 -9.22
N GLU A 87 1.83 -5.37 -10.15
CA GLU A 87 1.58 -5.63 -11.57
C GLU A 87 2.61 -6.58 -12.20
N VAL A 88 3.88 -6.48 -11.79
CA VAL A 88 4.92 -7.44 -12.21
C VAL A 88 4.66 -8.81 -11.60
N ARG A 89 4.31 -8.85 -10.32
CA ARG A 89 4.08 -10.07 -9.55
C ARG A 89 2.92 -10.90 -10.09
N LEU A 90 1.85 -10.26 -10.57
CA LEU A 90 0.70 -10.92 -11.20
C LEU A 90 1.03 -11.65 -12.51
N LYS A 91 2.19 -11.39 -13.12
CA LYS A 91 2.70 -12.09 -14.31
C LYS A 91 3.64 -13.24 -13.94
N GLY A 92 4.06 -13.33 -12.69
CA GLY A 92 4.91 -14.40 -12.17
C GLY A 92 4.10 -15.54 -11.56
N ASP A 93 4.82 -16.58 -11.17
CA ASP A 93 4.26 -17.73 -10.45
C ASP A 93 4.75 -17.68 -9.00
N PHE A 94 3.86 -17.34 -8.08
CA PHE A 94 4.12 -17.23 -6.65
C PHE A 94 3.11 -18.09 -5.92
N SER A 95 3.58 -18.82 -4.91
CA SER A 95 2.71 -19.70 -4.14
C SER A 95 1.70 -18.90 -3.30
N GLU A 96 0.58 -19.54 -2.94
CA GLU A 96 -0.42 -18.95 -2.06
C GLU A 96 0.17 -18.73 -0.64
N THR A 97 0.81 -19.76 -0.08
CA THR A 97 1.16 -19.85 1.35
C THR A 97 2.66 -20.07 1.64
N THR A 98 3.40 -20.74 0.75
CA THR A 98 4.78 -21.20 0.99
C THR A 98 5.84 -20.22 0.48
N GLY A 99 6.93 -20.07 1.24
CA GLY A 99 8.03 -19.17 0.88
C GLY A 99 7.91 -17.77 1.48
N ASN A 100 8.99 -17.00 1.37
CA ASN A 100 9.02 -15.62 1.87
C ASN A 100 8.31 -14.64 0.93
N ASP A 101 8.03 -15.08 -0.28
CA ASP A 101 7.37 -14.42 -1.37
C ASP A 101 6.06 -15.16 -1.70
N SER A 102 5.34 -15.67 -0.70
CA SER A 102 3.97 -16.11 -0.92
C SER A 102 3.02 -14.92 -1.09
N TRP A 103 1.86 -15.14 -1.71
CA TRP A 103 0.82 -14.11 -1.82
C TRP A 103 0.34 -13.63 -0.47
N GLN A 104 0.11 -14.55 0.47
CA GLN A 104 -0.24 -14.21 1.84
C GLN A 104 0.80 -13.25 2.44
N LYS A 105 2.06 -13.65 2.51
CA LYS A 105 3.09 -12.84 3.15
C LYS A 105 3.28 -11.48 2.49
N TRP A 106 3.19 -11.41 1.17
CA TRP A 106 3.27 -10.15 0.45
C TRP A 106 2.08 -9.23 0.76
N ILE A 107 0.86 -9.78 0.80
CA ILE A 107 -0.35 -9.03 1.15
C ILE A 107 -0.31 -8.55 2.60
N TYR A 108 0.20 -9.35 3.53
CA TYR A 108 0.42 -8.95 4.92
C TYR A 108 1.25 -7.66 5.00
N THR A 109 2.37 -7.60 4.27
CA THR A 109 3.26 -6.43 4.26
C THR A 109 2.69 -5.21 3.52
N HIS A 110 1.72 -5.43 2.64
CA HIS A 110 1.13 -4.38 1.79
C HIS A 110 -0.38 -4.24 2.00
N ASN A 111 -0.85 -4.54 3.21
CA ASN A 111 -2.28 -4.55 3.58
C ASN A 111 -2.97 -3.18 3.41
N TRP A 112 -2.20 -2.08 3.35
CA TRP A 112 -2.71 -0.74 3.05
C TRP A 112 -3.46 -0.65 1.71
N LEU A 113 -3.24 -1.59 0.78
CA LEU A 113 -3.97 -1.70 -0.49
C LEU A 113 -5.48 -1.94 -0.30
N PHE A 114 -5.89 -2.45 0.86
CA PHE A 114 -7.30 -2.64 1.20
C PHE A 114 -8.00 -1.34 1.61
N GLY A 115 -7.23 -0.30 1.97
CA GLY A 115 -7.72 1.03 2.32
C GLY A 115 -7.29 1.47 3.72
N VAL A 116 -7.63 2.71 4.06
CA VAL A 116 -7.23 3.36 5.33
C VAL A 116 -8.02 2.90 6.56
N ASN A 117 -9.01 2.01 6.37
CA ASN A 117 -9.95 1.62 7.42
C ASN A 117 -9.39 0.57 8.39
N TYR A 118 -8.16 0.12 8.19
CA TYR A 118 -7.60 -1.02 8.90
C TYR A 118 -6.32 -0.67 9.66
N HIS A 119 -6.16 -1.30 10.82
CA HIS A 119 -4.90 -1.39 11.54
C HIS A 119 -4.04 -2.53 10.97
N ASP A 120 -2.84 -2.71 11.53
CA ASP A 120 -1.97 -3.82 11.17
C ASP A 120 -2.70 -5.17 11.40
N PRO A 121 -2.68 -6.08 10.40
CA PRO A 121 -3.36 -7.37 10.50
C PRO A 121 -2.72 -8.28 11.54
N ILE A 122 -3.55 -9.11 12.18
CA ILE A 122 -3.13 -10.15 13.11
C ILE A 122 -3.05 -11.46 12.32
N GLU A 123 -1.84 -11.97 12.11
CA GLU A 123 -1.61 -13.28 11.53
C GLU A 123 -1.68 -14.40 12.58
N LYS A 124 -1.93 -15.62 12.11
CA LYS A 124 -1.82 -16.86 12.91
C LYS A 124 -2.75 -16.97 14.12
N GLN A 125 -3.82 -16.18 14.16
CA GLN A 125 -4.80 -16.24 15.23
C GLN A 125 -5.73 -17.44 15.05
N LYS A 126 -5.66 -18.39 15.97
CA LYS A 126 -6.64 -19.49 16.03
C LYS A 126 -8.00 -18.93 16.44
N ILE A 127 -9.03 -19.27 15.68
CA ILE A 127 -10.42 -18.89 15.94
C ILE A 127 -11.21 -20.01 16.61
N ASN A 128 -10.59 -21.16 16.86
CA ASN A 128 -11.15 -22.21 17.70
C ASN A 128 -10.07 -23.15 18.28
N ILE A 129 -10.52 -24.08 19.13
CA ILE A 129 -9.67 -25.08 19.78
C ILE A 129 -9.08 -26.12 18.80
N THR A 130 -9.72 -26.34 17.64
CA THR A 130 -9.23 -27.29 16.63
C THR A 130 -8.15 -26.69 15.74
N GLY A 131 -7.86 -25.40 15.89
CA GLY A 131 -6.78 -24.71 15.20
C GLY A 131 -7.17 -24.11 13.85
N ILE A 132 -8.47 -23.94 13.58
CA ILE A 132 -8.94 -23.19 12.41
C ILE A 132 -8.41 -21.76 12.50
N MET A 133 -7.93 -21.26 11.36
CA MET A 133 -7.18 -20.02 11.28
C MET A 133 -7.46 -19.38 9.93
N PRO A 134 -8.07 -18.18 9.89
CA PRO A 134 -8.09 -17.39 8.68
C PRO A 134 -6.68 -16.92 8.35
N ASP A 135 -6.46 -16.44 7.13
CA ASP A 135 -5.17 -15.86 6.76
C ASP A 135 -4.85 -14.67 7.66
N TYR A 136 -5.78 -13.70 7.74
CA TYR A 136 -5.70 -12.58 8.68
C TYR A 136 -7.03 -12.30 9.38
N LEU A 137 -6.90 -11.91 10.65
CA LEU A 137 -7.85 -11.00 11.27
C LEU A 137 -7.42 -9.58 10.96
N PHE A 138 -8.36 -8.75 10.56
CA PHE A 138 -8.11 -7.41 10.06
C PHE A 138 -8.84 -6.38 10.93
N PRO A 139 -8.19 -5.86 11.98
CA PRO A 139 -8.82 -4.90 12.86
C PRO A 139 -9.12 -3.59 12.14
N THR A 140 -10.28 -3.03 12.44
CA THR A 140 -10.82 -1.82 11.83
C THR A 140 -10.63 -0.62 12.76
N LEU A 141 -10.60 0.59 12.21
CA LEU A 141 -10.40 1.82 12.99
C LEU A 141 -11.47 2.08 14.06
N ASP A 142 -12.68 1.52 13.89
CA ASP A 142 -13.79 1.59 14.84
C ASP A 142 -13.78 0.45 15.87
N GLN A 143 -12.64 -0.23 16.03
CA GLN A 143 -12.37 -1.29 17.01
C GLN A 143 -13.13 -2.60 16.78
N PHE A 144 -13.64 -2.85 15.58
CA PHE A 144 -14.14 -4.17 15.17
C PHE A 144 -13.05 -4.96 14.44
N VAL A 145 -13.35 -6.20 14.07
CA VAL A 145 -12.43 -7.06 13.29
C VAL A 145 -13.16 -7.64 12.10
N ASP A 146 -12.56 -7.51 10.92
CA ASP A 146 -12.94 -8.25 9.72
C ASP A 146 -12.00 -9.44 9.51
N VAL A 147 -12.34 -10.34 8.58
CA VAL A 147 -11.53 -11.50 8.20
C VAL A 147 -11.05 -11.37 6.76
N LEU A 148 -9.82 -11.79 6.46
CA LEU A 148 -9.33 -11.92 5.09
C LEU A 148 -8.97 -13.38 4.80
N GLU A 149 -9.45 -13.88 3.65
CA GLU A 149 -8.99 -15.13 3.02
C GLU A 149 -8.36 -14.78 1.65
N ILE A 150 -7.20 -15.34 1.35
CA ILE A 150 -6.43 -15.06 0.13
C ILE A 150 -6.35 -16.33 -0.71
N LYS A 151 -6.70 -16.20 -1.99
CA LYS A 151 -6.48 -17.21 -3.03
C LYS A 151 -5.57 -16.68 -4.13
N LEU A 152 -5.11 -17.57 -4.99
CA LEU A 152 -4.21 -17.22 -6.09
C LEU A 152 -4.87 -16.23 -7.08
N PRO A 153 -4.07 -15.33 -7.69
CA PRO A 153 -4.53 -14.41 -8.74
C PRO A 153 -4.81 -15.11 -10.07
N SER A 154 -4.36 -16.35 -10.24
CA SER A 154 -4.61 -17.18 -11.43
C SER A 154 -5.99 -17.84 -11.42
N GLU A 155 -6.68 -17.84 -10.27
CA GLU A 155 -8.01 -18.45 -10.15
C GLU A 155 -9.07 -17.66 -10.89
N ASN A 156 -10.05 -18.37 -11.43
CA ASN A 156 -11.28 -17.73 -11.88
C ASN A 156 -12.04 -17.21 -10.68
N VAL A 157 -12.76 -16.10 -10.87
CA VAL A 157 -13.60 -15.52 -9.81
C VAL A 157 -15.07 -15.83 -10.09
N VAL A 158 -15.56 -15.41 -11.25
CA VAL A 158 -16.92 -15.68 -11.72
C VAL A 158 -16.88 -16.30 -13.11
N ILE A 159 -17.85 -17.16 -13.41
CA ILE A 159 -17.98 -17.86 -14.68
C ILE A 159 -19.32 -17.47 -15.30
N LYS A 160 -19.34 -17.28 -16.62
CA LYS A 160 -20.57 -17.01 -17.35
C LYS A 160 -21.40 -18.29 -17.42
N ASP A 161 -22.65 -18.21 -17.00
CA ASP A 161 -23.60 -19.30 -17.23
C ASP A 161 -24.08 -19.23 -18.69
N THR A 162 -23.69 -20.23 -19.49
CA THR A 162 -24.07 -20.30 -20.90
C THR A 162 -25.51 -20.75 -21.11
N SER A 163 -26.13 -21.35 -20.09
CA SER A 163 -27.52 -21.84 -20.15
C SER A 163 -28.53 -20.73 -19.87
N HIS A 164 -28.14 -19.69 -19.13
CA HIS A 164 -28.98 -18.55 -18.79
C HIS A 164 -28.32 -17.23 -19.22
N ASN A 165 -28.85 -16.63 -20.29
CA ASN A 165 -28.24 -15.43 -20.88
C ASN A 165 -28.15 -14.28 -19.86
N GLY A 166 -26.95 -13.70 -19.73
CA GLY A 166 -26.68 -12.60 -18.80
C GLY A 166 -26.39 -13.03 -17.35
N SER A 167 -26.44 -14.33 -17.05
CA SER A 167 -26.15 -14.86 -15.73
C SER A 167 -24.65 -15.13 -15.53
N TRP A 168 -24.20 -14.86 -14.32
CA TRP A 168 -22.86 -15.18 -13.83
C TRP A 168 -22.99 -15.94 -12.53
N VAL A 169 -22.09 -16.90 -12.31
CA VAL A 169 -22.03 -17.72 -11.11
C VAL A 169 -20.64 -17.63 -10.50
N TRP A 170 -20.51 -17.97 -9.22
CA TRP A 170 -19.21 -18.17 -8.61
C TRP A 170 -18.46 -19.29 -9.32
N SER A 171 -17.16 -19.09 -9.52
CA SER A 171 -16.26 -20.19 -9.85
C SER A 171 -16.17 -21.18 -8.69
N ASP A 172 -15.67 -22.38 -8.95
CA ASP A 172 -15.43 -23.38 -7.90
C ASP A 172 -14.50 -22.83 -6.81
N ALA A 173 -13.37 -22.20 -7.20
CA ALA A 173 -12.41 -21.62 -6.27
C ALA A 173 -13.04 -20.53 -5.38
N SER A 174 -13.86 -19.64 -5.96
CA SER A 174 -14.59 -18.63 -5.19
C SER A 174 -15.62 -19.26 -4.26
N ASN A 175 -16.35 -20.29 -4.71
CA ASN A 175 -17.34 -20.98 -3.90
C ASN A 175 -16.69 -21.73 -2.71
N TYR A 176 -15.52 -22.34 -2.90
CA TYR A 176 -14.74 -22.93 -1.81
C TYR A 176 -14.29 -21.88 -0.80
N ALA A 177 -13.75 -20.74 -1.26
CA ALA A 177 -13.33 -19.66 -0.37
C ALA A 177 -14.50 -19.06 0.42
N ILE A 178 -15.68 -18.91 -0.19
CA ILE A 178 -16.92 -18.51 0.50
C ILE A 178 -17.24 -19.50 1.61
N GLY A 179 -17.18 -20.82 1.33
CA GLY A 179 -17.41 -21.86 2.35
C GLY A 179 -16.43 -21.78 3.52
N GLN A 180 -15.14 -21.54 3.25
CA GLN A 180 -14.12 -21.36 4.30
C GLN A 180 -14.45 -20.16 5.19
N VAL A 181 -14.75 -19.01 4.57
CA VAL A 181 -15.09 -17.78 5.28
C VAL A 181 -16.38 -17.93 6.10
N VAL A 182 -17.43 -18.54 5.54
CA VAL A 182 -18.68 -18.81 6.28
C VAL A 182 -18.39 -19.63 7.54
N ASN A 183 -17.53 -20.64 7.44
CA ASN A 183 -17.11 -21.42 8.59
C ASN A 183 -16.33 -20.55 9.60
N TYR A 184 -15.41 -19.70 9.18
CA TYR A 184 -14.70 -18.79 10.09
C TYR A 184 -15.63 -17.86 10.85
N LEU A 185 -16.57 -17.23 10.14
CA LEU A 185 -17.54 -16.32 10.74
C LEU A 185 -18.40 -17.05 11.78
N GLY A 186 -18.85 -18.27 11.47
CA GLY A 186 -19.61 -19.10 12.42
C GLY A 186 -18.81 -19.48 13.67
N GLU A 187 -17.54 -19.86 13.52
CA GLU A 187 -16.66 -20.18 14.64
C GLU A 187 -16.33 -18.95 15.50
N ILE A 188 -16.10 -17.79 14.87
CA ILE A 188 -15.91 -16.52 15.58
C ILE A 188 -17.17 -16.14 16.35
N GLU A 189 -18.37 -16.28 15.76
CA GLU A 189 -19.62 -16.00 16.48
C GLU A 189 -19.79 -16.89 17.71
N ARG A 190 -19.39 -18.17 17.59
CA ARG A 190 -19.47 -19.16 18.67
C ARG A 190 -18.48 -18.89 19.81
N LEU A 191 -17.25 -18.52 19.48
CA LEU A 191 -16.13 -18.42 20.43
C LEU A 191 -15.65 -16.99 20.68
N ARG A 192 -16.44 -15.99 20.25
CA ARG A 192 -16.10 -14.56 20.24
C ARG A 192 -15.32 -14.10 21.46
N PHE A 193 -15.87 -14.28 22.66
CA PHE A 193 -15.28 -13.79 23.90
C PHE A 193 -13.95 -14.46 24.26
N GLU A 194 -13.77 -15.73 23.88
CA GLU A 194 -12.51 -16.45 24.09
C GLU A 194 -11.43 -15.89 23.16
N ILE A 195 -11.77 -15.67 21.90
CA ILE A 195 -10.86 -15.11 20.90
C ILE A 195 -10.49 -13.67 21.28
N GLU A 196 -11.46 -12.81 21.62
CA GLU A 196 -11.21 -11.43 22.08
C GLU A 196 -10.29 -11.41 23.30
N ARG A 197 -10.51 -12.30 24.27
CA ARG A 197 -9.65 -12.44 25.45
C ARG A 197 -8.24 -12.87 25.06
N ASN A 198 -8.10 -13.82 24.13
CA ASN A 198 -6.81 -14.26 23.64
C ASN A 198 -6.06 -13.12 22.92
N ILE A 199 -6.76 -12.37 22.06
CA ILE A 199 -6.19 -11.21 21.37
C ILE A 199 -5.66 -10.18 22.38
N ARG A 200 -6.47 -9.85 23.40
CA ARG A 200 -6.06 -8.94 24.47
C ARG A 200 -4.82 -9.41 25.21
N ASN A 201 -4.73 -10.71 25.51
CA ASN A 201 -3.63 -11.26 26.30
C ASN A 201 -2.33 -11.42 25.49
N VAL A 202 -2.43 -11.72 24.19
CA VAL A 202 -1.26 -12.05 23.35
C VAL A 202 -0.73 -10.82 22.61
N TYR A 203 -1.62 -9.97 22.10
CA TYR A 203 -1.25 -8.80 21.29
C TYR A 203 -1.43 -7.47 22.03
N GLU A 204 -2.00 -7.48 23.25
CA GLU A 204 -2.31 -6.26 24.02
C GLU A 204 -3.27 -5.31 23.27
N LEU A 205 -4.12 -5.89 22.42
CA LEU A 205 -5.11 -5.16 21.61
C LEU A 205 -6.53 -5.40 22.13
N GLU A 206 -7.34 -4.36 22.13
CA GLU A 206 -8.75 -4.43 22.52
C GLU A 206 -9.63 -4.21 21.30
N PHE A 207 -10.26 -5.29 20.82
CA PHE A 207 -11.16 -5.27 19.67
C PHE A 207 -12.40 -6.11 19.92
N SER A 208 -13.47 -5.79 19.21
CA SER A 208 -14.70 -6.57 19.17
C SER A 208 -14.79 -7.43 17.92
N LEU A 209 -15.09 -8.71 18.12
CA LEU A 209 -15.43 -9.67 17.08
C LEU A 209 -16.95 -9.76 16.90
N LEU A 210 -17.69 -8.70 17.20
CA LEU A 210 -19.13 -8.63 16.97
C LEU A 210 -19.39 -8.44 15.48
N LYS A 211 -20.09 -9.40 14.86
CA LYS A 211 -20.52 -9.35 13.46
C LYS A 211 -19.38 -8.98 12.49
N PRO A 212 -18.27 -9.76 12.51
CA PRO A 212 -17.16 -9.53 11.59
C PRO A 212 -17.65 -9.64 10.15
N ARG A 213 -17.13 -8.79 9.27
CA ARG A 213 -17.26 -9.00 7.82
C ARG A 213 -16.09 -9.85 7.35
N ALA A 214 -16.16 -10.31 6.12
CA ALA A 214 -15.05 -11.01 5.50
C ALA A 214 -14.78 -10.55 4.07
N PHE A 215 -13.51 -10.58 3.72
CA PHE A 215 -13.01 -10.33 2.39
C PHE A 215 -12.36 -11.59 1.86
N ILE A 216 -12.56 -11.82 0.57
CA ILE A 216 -11.86 -12.87 -0.16
C ILE A 216 -11.10 -12.18 -1.30
N LEU A 217 -9.77 -12.25 -1.27
CA LEU A 217 -8.93 -11.77 -2.37
C LEU A 217 -8.65 -12.93 -3.32
N ILE A 218 -9.18 -12.88 -4.55
CA ILE A 218 -9.03 -13.97 -5.52
C ILE A 218 -9.01 -13.44 -6.96
N GLY A 219 -8.18 -14.04 -7.81
CA GLY A 219 -8.22 -13.84 -9.26
C GLY A 219 -7.96 -12.41 -9.73
N GLN A 220 -8.10 -12.21 -11.04
CA GLN A 220 -7.87 -10.92 -11.69
C GLN A 220 -9.09 -10.51 -12.52
N SER A 221 -9.30 -9.20 -12.64
CA SER A 221 -10.39 -8.61 -13.43
C SER A 221 -9.92 -7.60 -14.47
N THR A 222 -8.61 -7.55 -14.75
CA THR A 222 -7.97 -6.61 -15.69
C THR A 222 -8.62 -6.66 -17.08
N ASP A 223 -8.86 -7.88 -17.60
CA ASP A 223 -9.40 -8.10 -18.95
C ASP A 223 -10.92 -8.24 -18.98
N TRP A 224 -11.61 -8.03 -17.86
CA TRP A 224 -13.04 -8.21 -17.79
C TRP A 224 -13.81 -7.08 -18.47
N LEU A 225 -14.78 -7.47 -19.31
CA LEU A 225 -15.77 -6.57 -19.86
C LEU A 225 -16.84 -6.20 -18.81
N LEU A 226 -17.57 -5.11 -19.06
CA LEU A 226 -18.60 -4.60 -18.16
C LEU A 226 -19.61 -5.67 -17.68
N PRO A 227 -20.13 -6.58 -18.53
CA PRO A 227 -21.09 -7.60 -18.07
C PRO A 227 -20.54 -8.53 -16.97
N GLN A 228 -19.25 -8.85 -17.01
CA GLN A 228 -18.62 -9.70 -15.99
C GLN A 228 -18.42 -8.95 -14.68
N LYS A 229 -18.02 -7.69 -14.75
CA LYS A 229 -17.92 -6.79 -13.59
C LYS A 229 -19.27 -6.59 -12.91
N GLU A 230 -20.33 -6.41 -13.70
CA GLU A 230 -21.71 -6.36 -13.20
C GLU A 230 -22.13 -7.70 -12.56
N GLY A 231 -21.72 -8.82 -13.15
CA GLY A 231 -21.90 -10.16 -12.57
C GLY A 231 -21.32 -10.26 -11.17
N LEU A 232 -20.03 -9.95 -11.01
CA LEU A 232 -19.37 -9.93 -9.70
C LEU A 232 -20.08 -8.99 -8.72
N ARG A 233 -20.46 -7.78 -9.15
CA ARG A 233 -21.17 -6.82 -8.28
C ARG A 233 -22.51 -7.36 -7.77
N LYS A 234 -23.30 -8.01 -8.63
CA LYS A 234 -24.58 -8.62 -8.25
C LYS A 234 -24.38 -9.78 -7.27
N LEU A 235 -23.38 -10.62 -7.54
CA LEU A 235 -23.05 -11.75 -6.69
C LEU A 235 -22.54 -11.30 -5.31
N ASN A 236 -21.62 -10.34 -5.24
CA ASN A 236 -21.20 -9.72 -3.97
C ASN A 236 -22.38 -9.12 -3.20
N ASN A 237 -23.30 -8.41 -3.86
CA ASN A 237 -24.48 -7.84 -3.20
C ASN A 237 -25.40 -8.92 -2.59
N SER A 238 -25.35 -10.16 -3.08
CA SER A 238 -26.10 -11.29 -2.51
C SER A 238 -25.44 -11.88 -1.26
N LEU A 239 -24.14 -11.65 -1.07
CA LEU A 239 -23.38 -12.11 0.09
C LEU A 239 -23.39 -11.04 1.19
N HIS A 240 -24.33 -11.14 2.12
CA HIS A 240 -24.41 -10.21 3.24
C HIS A 240 -23.20 -10.34 4.18
N GLY A 241 -22.27 -9.39 4.13
CA GLY A 241 -21.10 -9.34 5.00
C GLY A 241 -19.88 -10.10 4.49
N ILE A 242 -19.92 -10.66 3.28
CA ILE A 242 -18.75 -11.24 2.60
C ILE A 242 -18.56 -10.51 1.27
N GLU A 243 -17.35 -10.04 1.00
CA GLU A 243 -17.01 -9.37 -0.25
C GLU A 243 -15.85 -10.08 -0.95
N ILE A 244 -16.05 -10.51 -2.19
CA ILE A 244 -14.97 -10.97 -3.05
C ILE A 244 -14.39 -9.78 -3.82
N ILE A 245 -13.08 -9.60 -3.71
CA ILE A 245 -12.31 -8.59 -4.44
C ILE A 245 -11.21 -9.26 -5.25
N THR A 246 -10.78 -8.61 -6.32
CA THR A 246 -9.72 -9.11 -7.20
C THR A 246 -8.39 -8.40 -6.95
N TYR A 247 -7.28 -9.01 -7.35
CA TYR A 247 -5.97 -8.34 -7.28
C TYR A 247 -5.92 -7.07 -8.16
N SER A 248 -6.69 -7.04 -9.25
CA SER A 248 -6.88 -5.84 -10.07
C SER A 248 -7.57 -4.71 -9.30
N ASP A 249 -8.47 -5.02 -8.36
CA ASP A 249 -9.08 -4.02 -7.48
C ASP A 249 -8.06 -3.40 -6.52
N LEU A 250 -7.11 -4.21 -6.01
CA LEU A 250 -6.01 -3.70 -5.20
C LEU A 250 -5.09 -2.77 -5.98
N ILE A 251 -4.79 -3.08 -7.25
CA ILE A 251 -4.06 -2.16 -8.14
C ILE A 251 -4.81 -0.84 -8.27
N ASN A 252 -6.12 -0.89 -8.56
CA ASN A 252 -6.93 0.31 -8.72
C ASN A 252 -6.95 1.15 -7.44
N ARG A 253 -7.14 0.52 -6.28
CA ARG A 253 -7.09 1.19 -4.97
C ARG A 253 -5.71 1.83 -4.72
N GLY A 254 -4.64 1.08 -4.99
CA GLY A 254 -3.27 1.57 -4.87
C GLY A 254 -2.97 2.76 -5.76
N ARG A 255 -3.45 2.74 -7.01
CA ARG A 255 -3.26 3.82 -7.98
C ARG A 255 -3.91 5.14 -7.57
N VAL A 256 -5.06 5.08 -6.90
CA VAL A 256 -5.69 6.29 -6.32
C VAL A 256 -4.70 6.99 -5.39
N PHE A 257 -3.91 6.27 -4.61
CA PHE A 257 -2.90 6.88 -3.74
C PHE A 257 -1.66 7.39 -4.49
N SER A 258 -1.32 6.85 -5.66
CA SER A 258 -0.17 7.32 -6.45
C SER A 258 -0.49 8.48 -7.40
N ASP A 259 -1.73 8.58 -7.91
CA ASP A 259 -2.11 9.55 -8.95
C ASP A 259 -2.25 11.00 -8.44
N PHE A 260 -2.45 11.22 -7.14
CA PHE A 260 -2.38 12.57 -6.52
C PHE A 260 -1.03 13.27 -6.72
N SER A 261 -0.01 12.57 -7.20
CA SER A 261 1.33 13.11 -7.48
C SER A 261 1.40 14.04 -8.70
N LYS A 262 0.46 13.96 -9.66
CA LYS A 262 0.48 14.81 -10.86
C LYS A 262 0.11 16.27 -10.58
N ASP A 263 -0.61 16.51 -9.49
CA ASP A 263 -1.01 17.87 -9.08
C ASP A 263 0.03 18.57 -8.18
N LEU A 264 1.08 17.85 -7.75
CA LEU A 264 2.22 18.40 -7.00
C LEU A 264 3.34 18.87 -7.94
N THR A 265 2.97 19.57 -9.01
CA THR A 265 3.95 20.33 -9.80
C THR A 265 4.37 21.54 -8.97
N ILE A 266 5.47 21.41 -8.23
CA ILE A 266 6.19 22.54 -7.59
C ILE A 266 7.01 23.25 -8.67
#